data_AF-A0A9J7JCC1-F1
#
_entry.id   AF-A0A9J7JCC1-F1
#
_cell.length_a   1.000
_cell.length_b   1.000
_cell.length_c   1.000
_cell.angle_alpha   90.00
_cell.angle_beta   90.00
_cell.angle_gamma   90.00
#
_symmetry.space_group_name_H-M   'P 1'
#
loop_
_entity.id
_entity.type
_entity.pdbx_description
1 polymer ?
#
loop_
_entity_poly.entity_id
_entity_poly.type
_entity_poly.pdbx_seq_one_letter_code
_entity_poly.pdbx_strand_id
1 'polypeptide(L)'
;MDRHHLTCRATQLRSGLLVPLLLLMMLADLALSVQRHPPVVLVPGDLGNQLEAKLDKPKVVHYLCSKRTDSYFTLWLNLELLLPVIIDCWIDNIRLVYNRTSRATQFPDGVDVRVPGFGETFSLEFLDPSKRTVGSYFHTMVESLVGWGYTRGEDLRGAPYDWRRAPTATTGLEGQVYPRLHFTGCALGGRGQDPARPGLRRQQSHPCYWAT
;
A
#
# COMPACT_ATOMS: atom_id res chain seq x y z
N MET A 1 -87.24 33.14 11.39
CA MET A 1 -86.32 33.15 10.25
C MET A 1 -85.00 33.69 10.74
N ASP A 2 -84.01 32.82 10.98
CA ASP A 2 -82.60 33.19 10.86
C ASP A 2 -81.74 31.92 10.89
N ARG A 3 -81.04 31.65 9.79
CA ARG A 3 -80.10 30.52 9.64
C ARG A 3 -78.70 31.11 9.52
N HIS A 4 -77.89 30.97 10.58
CA HIS A 4 -76.47 31.27 10.51
C HIS A 4 -75.75 30.16 9.69
N HIS A 5 -75.32 30.50 8.48
CA HIS A 5 -74.39 29.69 7.71
C HIS A 5 -72.96 29.92 8.22
N LEU A 6 -72.39 28.92 8.92
CA LEU A 6 -70.95 28.84 9.12
C LEU A 6 -70.30 28.33 7.82
N THR A 7 -69.57 29.19 7.13
CA THR A 7 -68.66 28.80 6.05
C THR A 7 -67.34 28.29 6.64
N CYS A 8 -67.10 26.98 6.57
CA CYS A 8 -65.80 26.39 6.86
C CYS A 8 -64.88 26.61 5.66
N ARG A 9 -63.89 27.51 5.80
CA ARG A 9 -62.85 27.72 4.78
C ARG A 9 -61.81 26.62 4.95
N ALA A 10 -61.91 25.56 4.14
CA ALA A 10 -60.86 24.56 4.03
C ALA A 10 -59.63 25.21 3.37
N THR A 11 -58.59 25.47 4.16
CA THR A 11 -57.27 25.85 3.67
C THR A 11 -56.68 24.67 2.91
N GLN A 12 -56.77 24.69 1.58
CA GLN A 12 -56.01 23.78 0.73
C GLN A 12 -54.52 24.06 0.90
N LEU A 13 -53.82 23.14 1.57
CA LEU A 13 -52.37 23.10 1.62
C LEU A 13 -51.88 22.85 0.18
N ARG A 14 -51.24 23.85 -0.43
CA ARG A 14 -50.74 23.77 -1.82
C ARG A 14 -49.64 22.71 -1.92
N SER A 15 -50.03 21.50 -2.34
CA SER A 15 -49.16 20.33 -2.53
C SER A 15 -48.10 20.48 -3.64
N GLY A 16 -48.14 21.58 -4.41
CA GLY A 16 -47.29 21.79 -5.60
C GLY A 16 -45.81 22.08 -5.32
N LEU A 17 -45.45 22.44 -4.08
CA LEU A 17 -44.04 22.65 -3.68
C LEU A 17 -43.38 21.39 -3.13
N LEU A 18 -44.15 20.38 -2.70
CA LEU A 18 -43.60 19.16 -2.11
C LEU A 18 -42.90 18.28 -3.14
N VAL A 19 -43.48 18.14 -4.34
CA VAL A 19 -42.93 17.31 -5.42
C VAL A 19 -41.59 17.85 -5.97
N PRO A 20 -41.44 19.13 -6.34
CA PRO A 20 -40.16 19.66 -6.79
C PRO A 20 -39.12 19.70 -5.66
N LEU A 21 -39.53 19.88 -4.40
CA LEU A 21 -38.63 19.82 -3.24
C LEU A 21 -38.13 18.38 -3.00
N LEU A 22 -38.99 17.38 -3.09
CA LEU A 22 -38.63 15.95 -3.05
C LEU A 22 -37.70 15.57 -4.20
N LEU A 23 -37.95 16.09 -5.42
CA LEU A 23 -37.08 15.88 -6.57
C LEU A 23 -35.71 16.54 -6.38
N LEU A 24 -35.67 17.76 -5.80
CA LEU A 24 -34.43 18.46 -5.46
C LEU A 24 -33.62 17.73 -4.38
N MET A 25 -34.29 17.17 -3.38
CA MET A 25 -33.66 16.34 -2.33
C MET A 25 -33.10 15.04 -2.91
N MET A 26 -33.84 14.34 -3.77
CA MET A 26 -33.36 13.13 -4.48
C MET A 26 -32.18 13.44 -5.43
N LEU A 27 -32.16 14.60 -6.07
CA LEU A 27 -31.03 15.07 -6.90
C LEU A 27 -29.83 15.50 -6.04
N ALA A 28 -30.06 16.06 -4.86
CA ALA A 28 -29.01 16.41 -3.90
C ALA A 28 -28.38 15.16 -3.25
N ASP A 29 -29.17 14.13 -2.97
CA ASP A 29 -28.69 12.85 -2.43
C ASP A 29 -27.84 12.08 -3.46
N LEU A 30 -28.17 12.19 -4.76
CA LEU A 30 -27.36 11.65 -5.85
C LEU A 30 -26.02 12.39 -6.01
N ALA A 31 -25.97 13.67 -5.63
CA ALA A 31 -24.77 14.49 -5.69
C ALA A 31 -23.81 14.29 -4.50
N LEU A 32 -24.27 13.72 -3.38
CA LEU A 32 -23.52 13.71 -2.11
C LEU A 32 -23.02 12.35 -1.61
N SER A 33 -23.27 11.26 -2.32
CA SER A 33 -22.71 9.95 -1.97
C SER A 33 -21.89 9.33 -3.10
N VAL A 34 -20.81 10.02 -3.50
CA VAL A 34 -19.64 9.27 -4.00
C VAL A 34 -19.18 8.41 -2.83
N GLN A 35 -19.57 7.14 -2.84
CA GLN A 35 -19.17 6.15 -1.85
C GLN A 35 -17.66 5.93 -2.01
N ARG A 36 -16.89 6.81 -1.38
CA ARG A 36 -15.43 6.83 -1.50
C ARG A 36 -14.90 5.76 -0.56
N HIS A 37 -14.53 4.61 -1.13
CA HIS A 37 -13.92 3.53 -0.38
C HIS A 37 -12.65 4.03 0.34
N PRO A 38 -12.36 3.56 1.56
CA PRO A 38 -11.14 3.94 2.25
C PRO A 38 -9.91 3.45 1.47
N PRO A 39 -8.82 4.22 1.42
CA PRO A 39 -7.61 3.79 0.73
C PRO A 39 -7.03 2.52 1.37
N VAL A 40 -6.47 1.65 0.54
CA VAL A 40 -5.91 0.35 0.91
C VAL A 40 -4.41 0.34 0.63
N VAL A 41 -3.63 -0.08 1.63
CA VAL A 41 -2.19 -0.33 1.50
C VAL A 41 -1.92 -1.82 1.68
N LEU A 42 -1.31 -2.42 0.67
CA LEU A 42 -0.93 -3.82 0.67
C LEU A 42 0.51 -3.97 1.17
N VAL A 43 0.67 -4.63 2.31
CA VAL A 43 1.98 -5.01 2.87
C VAL A 43 2.19 -6.50 2.63
N PRO A 44 3.21 -6.90 1.84
CA PRO A 44 3.43 -8.31 1.54
C PRO A 44 4.02 -9.09 2.72
N GLY A 45 3.95 -10.43 2.65
CA GLY A 45 4.70 -11.32 3.53
C GLY A 45 6.16 -11.53 3.08
N ASP A 46 6.83 -12.48 3.71
CA ASP A 46 8.16 -12.93 3.28
C ASP A 46 8.11 -13.46 1.84
N LEU A 47 9.15 -13.17 1.05
CA LEU A 47 9.23 -13.43 -0.39
C LEU A 47 8.13 -12.75 -1.24
N GLY A 48 7.28 -11.90 -0.65
CA GLY A 48 6.03 -11.42 -1.25
C GLY A 48 6.13 -10.17 -2.13
N ASN A 49 7.35 -9.69 -2.42
CA ASN A 49 7.58 -8.66 -3.43
C ASN A 49 8.89 -8.85 -4.16
N GLN A 50 8.97 -8.27 -5.35
CA GLN A 50 10.20 -8.25 -6.14
C GLN A 50 11.37 -7.61 -5.40
N LEU A 51 12.59 -8.06 -5.70
CA LEU A 51 13.84 -7.40 -5.36
C LEU A 51 14.69 -7.25 -6.62
N GLU A 52 15.42 -6.14 -6.71
CA GLU A 52 16.37 -5.88 -7.78
C GLU A 52 17.78 -5.75 -7.23
N ALA A 53 18.78 -6.19 -8.00
CA ALA A 53 20.18 -6.07 -7.62
C ALA A 53 21.05 -5.47 -8.74
N LYS A 54 22.15 -4.84 -8.34
CA LYS A 54 23.24 -4.40 -9.22
C LYS A 54 24.57 -4.90 -8.67
N LEU A 55 25.44 -5.41 -9.55
CA LEU A 55 26.69 -6.06 -9.16
C LEU A 55 27.93 -5.28 -9.61
N ASP A 56 28.93 -5.25 -8.75
CA ASP A 56 30.33 -4.88 -8.99
C ASP A 56 31.25 -5.64 -8.01
N LYS A 57 31.19 -6.98 -8.10
CA LYS A 57 31.80 -7.91 -7.13
C LYS A 57 33.30 -8.10 -7.37
N PRO A 58 34.13 -8.10 -6.31
CA PRO A 58 35.57 -8.37 -6.45
C PRO A 58 35.85 -9.84 -6.82
N LYS A 59 35.01 -10.76 -6.35
CA LYS A 59 35.13 -12.20 -6.58
C LYS A 59 33.76 -12.85 -6.76
N VAL A 60 33.77 -14.03 -7.37
CA VAL A 60 32.59 -14.87 -7.58
C VAL A 60 32.88 -16.29 -7.13
N VAL A 61 31.84 -17.02 -6.76
CA VAL A 61 31.92 -18.41 -6.29
C VAL A 61 32.19 -19.40 -7.41
N HIS A 62 31.78 -19.08 -8.63
CA HIS A 62 31.94 -19.93 -9.81
C HIS A 62 32.13 -19.07 -11.08
N TYR A 63 32.78 -19.61 -12.11
CA TYR A 63 33.10 -18.87 -13.34
C TYR A 63 31.87 -18.45 -14.16
N LEU A 64 30.74 -19.14 -13.95
CA LEU A 64 29.45 -18.81 -14.57
C LEU A 64 28.76 -17.60 -13.93
N CYS A 65 29.21 -17.16 -12.74
CA CYS A 65 28.57 -16.06 -12.05
C CYS A 65 29.06 -14.72 -12.57
N SER A 66 28.12 -13.80 -12.81
CA SER A 66 28.45 -12.43 -13.22
C SER A 66 29.12 -11.66 -12.09
N LYS A 67 30.26 -11.03 -12.39
CA LYS A 67 30.91 -10.09 -11.46
C LYS A 67 30.25 -8.72 -11.48
N ARG A 68 29.80 -8.26 -12.65
CA ARG A 68 29.31 -6.89 -12.84
C ARG A 68 28.04 -6.88 -13.68
N THR A 69 27.14 -5.95 -13.42
CA THR A 69 25.96 -5.67 -14.24
C THR A 69 25.87 -4.17 -14.56
N ASP A 70 25.44 -3.83 -15.77
CA ASP A 70 25.33 -2.43 -16.19
C ASP A 70 24.16 -1.72 -15.50
N SER A 71 23.03 -2.43 -15.41
CA SER A 71 21.80 -1.99 -14.77
C SER A 71 21.42 -2.88 -13.59
N TYR A 72 20.37 -2.45 -12.88
CA TYR A 72 19.66 -3.35 -11.98
C TYR A 72 18.96 -4.45 -12.79
N PHE A 73 18.91 -5.64 -12.24
CA PHE A 73 18.13 -6.77 -12.74
C PHE A 73 17.25 -7.33 -11.62
N THR A 74 16.18 -8.03 -11.99
CA THR A 74 15.30 -8.70 -11.02
C THR A 74 16.04 -9.86 -10.36
N LEU A 75 16.39 -9.69 -9.09
CA LEU A 75 17.02 -10.70 -8.23
C LEU A 75 15.97 -11.71 -7.71
N TRP A 76 14.77 -11.22 -7.43
CA TRP A 76 13.63 -12.04 -7.00
C TRP A 76 12.34 -11.49 -7.61
N LEU A 77 11.47 -12.31 -8.21
CA LEU A 77 11.67 -13.70 -8.61
C LEU A 77 12.20 -13.75 -10.06
N ASN A 78 13.28 -14.49 -10.28
CA ASN A 78 13.76 -14.82 -11.61
C ASN A 78 14.09 -16.31 -11.65
N LEU A 79 13.28 -17.10 -12.37
CA LEU A 79 13.38 -18.55 -12.40
C LEU A 79 14.69 -19.05 -13.05
N GLU A 80 15.29 -18.28 -13.95
CA GLU A 80 16.56 -18.63 -14.59
C GLU A 80 17.72 -18.63 -13.59
N LEU A 81 17.66 -17.75 -12.58
CA LEU A 81 18.64 -17.68 -11.51
C LEU A 81 18.53 -18.85 -10.52
N LEU A 82 17.44 -19.62 -10.57
CA LEU A 82 17.19 -20.75 -9.67
C LEU A 82 17.56 -22.11 -10.27
N LEU A 83 18.10 -22.14 -11.50
CA LEU A 83 18.58 -23.38 -12.12
C LEU A 83 19.76 -23.97 -11.33
N PRO A 84 19.94 -25.31 -11.27
CA PRO A 84 20.97 -25.94 -10.43
C PRO A 84 22.40 -25.46 -10.66
N VAL A 85 22.70 -24.97 -11.86
CA VAL A 85 24.03 -24.47 -12.24
C VAL A 85 24.24 -23.00 -11.84
N ILE A 86 23.15 -22.23 -11.68
CA ILE A 86 23.15 -20.78 -11.45
C ILE A 86 22.77 -20.43 -10.01
N ILE A 87 22.10 -21.35 -9.29
CA ILE A 87 21.61 -21.12 -7.93
C ILE A 87 22.69 -20.66 -6.96
N ASP A 88 23.93 -21.15 -7.09
CA ASP A 88 25.06 -20.71 -6.27
C ASP A 88 25.41 -19.23 -6.49
N CYS A 89 25.28 -18.74 -7.72
CA CYS A 89 25.45 -17.32 -8.05
C CYS A 89 24.35 -16.48 -7.40
N TRP A 90 23.11 -16.97 -7.42
CA TRP A 90 21.97 -16.31 -6.80
C TRP A 90 22.13 -16.25 -5.27
N ILE A 91 22.49 -17.36 -4.62
CA ILE A 91 22.75 -17.43 -3.17
C ILE A 91 23.83 -16.43 -2.77
N ASP A 92 24.94 -16.35 -3.51
CA ASP A 92 26.03 -15.42 -3.20
C ASP A 92 25.65 -13.93 -3.37
N ASN A 93 24.62 -13.63 -4.17
CA ASN A 93 24.11 -12.28 -4.36
C ASN A 93 23.03 -11.90 -3.34
N ILE A 94 22.11 -12.82 -3.01
CA ILE A 94 20.97 -12.53 -2.13
C ILE A 94 21.29 -12.68 -0.64
N ARG A 95 22.36 -13.38 -0.27
CA ARG A 95 22.73 -13.57 1.15
C ARG A 95 22.96 -12.25 1.87
N LEU A 96 22.67 -12.22 3.16
CA LEU A 96 23.05 -11.13 4.06
C LEU A 96 24.29 -11.52 4.85
N VAL A 97 25.18 -10.55 5.07
CA VAL A 97 26.37 -10.70 5.92
C VAL A 97 26.08 -10.05 7.27
N TYR A 98 26.08 -10.84 8.35
CA TYR A 98 25.85 -10.33 9.68
C TYR A 98 27.14 -9.82 10.32
N ASN A 99 27.17 -8.52 10.67
CA ASN A 99 28.26 -7.93 11.42
C ASN A 99 27.96 -8.02 12.93
N ARG A 100 28.76 -8.83 13.65
CA ARG A 100 28.56 -9.06 15.09
C ARG A 100 28.83 -7.83 15.94
N THR A 101 29.73 -6.94 15.51
CA THR A 101 30.11 -5.73 16.23
C THR A 101 29.02 -4.67 16.13
N SER A 102 28.55 -4.38 14.92
CA SER A 102 27.47 -3.40 14.71
C SER A 102 26.07 -3.97 14.95
N ARG A 103 25.96 -5.29 15.15
CA ARG A 103 24.69 -6.03 15.31
C ARG A 103 23.71 -5.84 14.14
N ALA A 104 24.23 -5.60 12.94
CA ALA A 104 23.44 -5.27 11.75
C ALA A 104 23.82 -6.16 10.55
N THR A 105 22.92 -6.23 9.57
CA THR A 105 23.14 -6.97 8.32
C THR A 105 23.58 -6.05 7.19
N GLN A 106 24.56 -6.50 6.42
CA GLN A 106 25.10 -5.81 5.26
C GLN A 106 24.91 -6.68 4.01
N PHE A 107 24.92 -6.06 2.84
CA PHE A 107 24.95 -6.80 1.58
C PHE A 107 26.39 -7.32 1.33
N PRO A 108 26.56 -8.37 0.51
CA PRO A 108 27.89 -8.82 0.10
C PRO A 108 28.65 -7.70 -0.63
N ASP A 109 29.99 -7.72 -0.56
CA ASP A 109 30.82 -6.71 -1.22
C ASP A 109 30.51 -6.63 -2.72
N GLY A 110 30.25 -5.41 -3.20
CA GLY A 110 29.91 -5.17 -4.59
C GLY A 110 28.49 -5.61 -4.98
N VAL A 111 27.58 -5.78 -4.02
CA VAL A 111 26.17 -6.05 -4.30
C VAL A 111 25.32 -4.94 -3.69
N ASP A 112 24.54 -4.28 -4.55
CA ASP A 112 23.48 -3.38 -4.11
C ASP A 112 22.12 -4.02 -4.39
N VAL A 113 21.18 -3.88 -3.44
CA VAL A 113 19.83 -4.43 -3.55
C VAL A 113 18.82 -3.33 -3.24
N ARG A 114 17.81 -3.20 -4.11
CA ARG A 114 16.71 -2.25 -3.94
C ARG A 114 15.35 -2.93 -4.09
N VAL A 115 14.34 -2.27 -3.52
CA VAL A 115 12.94 -2.69 -3.57
C VAL A 115 12.22 -1.84 -4.61
N PRO A 116 11.76 -2.41 -5.75
CA PRO A 116 11.02 -1.67 -6.76
C PRO A 116 9.53 -1.51 -6.37
N GLY A 117 8.86 -0.55 -7.01
CA GLY A 117 7.40 -0.45 -7.00
C GLY A 117 6.79 0.03 -5.68
N PHE A 118 7.50 0.80 -4.87
CA PHE A 118 6.90 1.41 -3.69
C PHE A 118 5.78 2.40 -4.08
N GLY A 119 4.58 2.21 -3.53
CA GLY A 119 3.38 2.98 -3.89
C GLY A 119 2.58 2.36 -5.04
N GLU A 120 3.20 1.49 -5.82
CA GLU A 120 2.60 0.75 -6.93
C GLU A 120 2.23 -0.68 -6.47
N THR A 121 1.46 -1.41 -7.28
CA THR A 121 1.05 -2.79 -6.98
C THR A 121 1.80 -3.85 -7.80
N PHE A 122 2.49 -3.47 -8.89
CA PHE A 122 3.04 -4.45 -9.82
C PHE A 122 4.05 -5.41 -9.17
N SER A 123 4.85 -4.92 -8.22
CA SER A 123 5.95 -5.69 -7.60
C SER A 123 5.46 -6.75 -6.60
N LEU A 124 4.19 -6.68 -6.20
CA LEU A 124 3.53 -7.63 -5.29
C LEU A 124 2.42 -8.43 -5.97
N GLU A 125 1.85 -7.93 -7.08
CA GLU A 125 0.90 -8.69 -7.90
C GLU A 125 1.56 -9.91 -8.55
N PHE A 126 2.70 -9.69 -9.20
CA PHE A 126 3.52 -10.74 -9.80
C PHE A 126 4.96 -10.62 -9.32
N LEU A 127 5.47 -11.69 -8.70
CA LEU A 127 6.85 -11.78 -8.23
C LEU A 127 7.83 -11.97 -9.40
N ASP A 128 7.39 -12.63 -10.47
CA ASP A 128 8.15 -12.78 -11.71
C ASP A 128 7.66 -11.73 -12.73
N PRO A 129 8.51 -10.82 -13.23
CA PRO A 129 8.14 -9.80 -14.22
C PRO A 129 7.57 -10.37 -15.53
N SER A 130 7.88 -11.63 -15.86
CA SER A 130 7.28 -12.33 -17.01
C SER A 130 5.80 -12.68 -16.81
N LYS A 131 5.25 -12.43 -15.61
CA LYS A 131 3.86 -12.67 -15.21
C LYS A 131 3.43 -14.13 -15.38
N ARG A 132 4.36 -15.06 -15.25
CA ARG A 132 4.07 -16.49 -15.16
C ARG A 132 3.16 -16.74 -13.96
N THR A 133 2.24 -17.69 -14.10
CA THR A 133 1.27 -18.07 -13.04
C THR A 133 1.95 -18.47 -11.74
N VAL A 134 3.12 -19.11 -11.82
CA VAL A 134 3.95 -19.47 -10.65
C VAL A 134 4.34 -18.25 -9.81
N GLY A 135 4.49 -17.08 -10.43
CA GLY A 135 4.82 -15.82 -9.75
C GLY A 135 3.60 -15.00 -9.33
N SER A 136 2.37 -15.44 -9.59
CA SER A 136 1.16 -14.70 -9.19
C SER A 136 0.98 -14.75 -7.68
N TYR A 137 0.92 -13.59 -7.03
CA TYR A 137 0.71 -13.48 -5.58
C TYR A 137 -0.50 -12.61 -5.23
N PHE A 138 -0.38 -11.28 -5.22
CA PHE A 138 -1.52 -10.40 -4.94
C PHE A 138 -2.43 -10.12 -6.14
N HIS A 139 -2.10 -10.60 -7.34
CA HIS A 139 -2.82 -10.26 -8.57
C HIS A 139 -4.34 -10.43 -8.45
N THR A 140 -4.83 -11.59 -8.02
CA THR A 140 -6.27 -11.85 -7.86
C THR A 140 -6.94 -10.90 -6.86
N MET A 141 -6.25 -10.58 -5.77
CA MET A 141 -6.77 -9.64 -4.76
C MET A 141 -6.85 -8.22 -5.33
N VAL A 142 -5.81 -7.78 -6.03
CA VAL A 142 -5.76 -6.45 -6.64
C VAL A 142 -6.79 -6.32 -7.75
N GLU A 143 -6.96 -7.33 -8.60
CA GLU A 143 -8.03 -7.35 -9.62
C GLU A 143 -9.43 -7.28 -8.98
N SER A 144 -9.64 -7.96 -7.86
CA SER A 144 -10.93 -7.90 -7.15
C SER A 144 -11.22 -6.50 -6.61
N LEU A 145 -10.22 -5.86 -6.01
CA LEU A 145 -10.33 -4.48 -5.51
C LEU A 145 -10.57 -3.49 -6.66
N VAL A 146 -9.88 -3.66 -7.78
CA VAL A 146 -10.08 -2.83 -8.98
C VAL A 146 -11.49 -3.04 -9.54
N GLY A 147 -12.00 -4.28 -9.54
CA GLY A 147 -13.38 -4.60 -9.86
C GLY A 147 -14.42 -3.94 -8.94
N TRP A 148 -14.03 -3.57 -7.71
CA TRP A 148 -14.86 -2.81 -6.76
C TRP A 148 -14.68 -1.29 -6.87
N GLY A 149 -13.88 -0.82 -7.83
CA GLY A 149 -13.71 0.61 -8.12
C GLY A 149 -12.44 1.24 -7.52
N TYR A 150 -11.51 0.45 -7.00
CA TYR A 150 -10.17 0.95 -6.61
C TYR A 150 -9.28 1.21 -7.83
N THR A 151 -8.36 2.16 -7.69
CA THR A 151 -7.37 2.56 -8.69
C THR A 151 -5.95 2.29 -8.17
N ARG A 152 -5.20 1.44 -8.89
CA ARG A 152 -3.79 1.12 -8.60
C ARG A 152 -2.94 2.40 -8.55
N GLY A 153 -2.05 2.50 -7.57
CA GLY A 153 -1.16 3.66 -7.40
C GLY A 153 -1.84 4.89 -6.77
N GLU A 154 -3.17 4.90 -6.67
CA GLU A 154 -3.94 5.99 -6.08
C GLU A 154 -4.48 5.61 -4.70
N ASP A 155 -5.67 5.02 -4.64
CA ASP A 155 -6.32 4.54 -3.42
C ASP A 155 -6.06 3.06 -3.15
N LEU A 156 -5.37 2.35 -4.05
CA LEU A 156 -4.81 1.02 -3.82
C LEU A 156 -3.30 1.03 -4.08
N ARG A 157 -2.51 0.94 -3.01
CA ARG A 157 -1.04 1.07 -3.06
C ARG A 157 -0.32 -0.12 -2.45
N GLY A 158 0.86 -0.44 -2.98
CA GLY A 158 1.77 -1.40 -2.38
C GLY A 158 2.82 -0.76 -1.47
N ALA A 159 3.17 -1.46 -0.40
CA ALA A 159 4.28 -1.12 0.49
C ALA A 159 5.29 -2.29 0.53
N PRO A 160 5.99 -2.57 -0.60
CA PRO A 160 7.02 -3.60 -0.65
C PRO A 160 8.23 -3.21 0.21
N TYR A 161 8.95 -4.20 0.72
CA TYR A 161 10.14 -4.00 1.57
C TYR A 161 11.21 -5.07 1.30
N ASP A 162 12.39 -4.90 1.90
CA ASP A 162 13.43 -5.94 1.87
C ASP A 162 13.11 -6.98 2.94
N TRP A 163 12.33 -7.99 2.55
CA TRP A 163 11.82 -9.05 3.41
C TRP A 163 12.92 -9.91 4.08
N ARG A 164 14.18 -9.80 3.62
CA ARG A 164 15.33 -10.47 4.25
C ARG A 164 15.74 -9.83 5.57
N ARG A 165 15.31 -8.58 5.83
CA ARG A 165 15.73 -7.79 6.99
C ARG A 165 14.62 -7.74 8.02
N ALA A 166 15.01 -7.85 9.29
CA ALA A 166 14.13 -7.58 10.42
C ALA A 166 14.00 -6.06 10.64
N PRO A 167 12.87 -5.60 11.19
CA PRO A 167 12.76 -4.23 11.71
C PRO A 167 13.81 -4.01 12.81
N THR A 168 14.60 -2.94 12.73
CA THR A 168 15.49 -2.51 13.83
C THR A 168 15.16 -1.09 14.26
N ALA A 169 15.67 -0.61 15.41
CA ALA A 169 15.43 0.77 15.85
C ALA A 169 15.97 1.82 14.85
N THR A 170 16.97 1.46 14.04
CA THR A 170 17.60 2.33 13.02
C THR A 170 17.02 2.11 11.62
N THR A 171 16.55 0.89 11.33
CA THR A 171 15.87 0.51 10.08
C THR A 171 14.45 0.03 10.38
N GLY A 172 13.73 0.79 11.20
CA GLY A 172 12.37 0.41 11.59
C GLY A 172 11.51 0.32 10.35
N LEU A 173 10.33 -0.28 10.47
CA LEU A 173 9.27 -0.08 9.47
C LEU A 173 9.15 1.42 9.12
N GLU A 174 9.49 2.28 10.09
CA GLU A 174 9.55 3.74 10.01
C GLU A 174 10.55 4.31 8.99
N GLY A 175 11.58 3.55 8.59
CA GLY A 175 12.57 3.95 7.58
C GLY A 175 12.41 3.26 6.22
N GLN A 176 11.71 2.13 6.15
CA GLN A 176 11.49 1.38 4.90
C GLN A 176 10.08 1.57 4.31
N VAL A 177 9.07 1.72 5.17
CA VAL A 177 7.66 1.75 4.78
C VAL A 177 7.02 3.10 5.11
N TYR A 178 7.19 3.63 6.33
CA TYR A 178 6.48 4.86 6.72
C TYR A 178 6.98 6.19 6.11
N PRO A 179 8.26 6.43 5.71
CA PRO A 179 8.64 7.77 5.22
C PRO A 179 7.96 8.13 3.90
N ARG A 180 7.50 7.12 3.15
CA ARG A 180 6.80 7.28 1.86
C ARG A 180 5.29 7.06 1.93
N LEU A 181 4.75 6.67 3.09
CA LEU A 181 3.30 6.60 3.32
C LEU A 181 2.74 7.91 3.90
N HIS A 182 3.30 9.07 3.50
CA HIS A 182 2.78 10.36 3.94
C HIS A 182 1.42 10.63 3.28
N PHE A 183 0.36 10.11 3.89
CA PHE A 183 -1.02 10.40 3.49
C PHE A 183 -1.37 11.83 3.89
N THR A 184 -1.71 12.67 2.92
CA THR A 184 -2.31 14.00 3.14
C THR A 184 -3.80 13.93 3.53
N GLY A 185 -4.27 12.78 3.99
CA GLY A 185 -5.66 12.57 4.42
C GLY A 185 -5.81 12.65 5.93
N CYS A 186 -6.85 13.35 6.40
CA CYS A 186 -7.24 13.33 7.81
C CYS A 186 -7.57 11.89 8.22
N ALA A 187 -6.69 11.27 9.01
CA ALA A 187 -7.01 10.02 9.66
C ALA A 187 -8.19 10.25 10.62
N LEU A 188 -9.32 9.57 10.37
CA LEU A 188 -10.35 9.40 11.40
C LEU A 188 -9.68 8.66 12.56
N GLY A 189 -9.59 9.34 13.71
CA GLY A 189 -8.76 8.94 14.85
C GLY A 189 -8.88 7.46 15.22
N GLY A 190 -7.85 6.69 14.85
CA GLY A 190 -7.62 5.34 15.33
C GLY A 190 -6.83 5.35 16.63
N ARG A 191 -7.21 4.50 17.60
CA ARG A 191 -6.47 4.31 18.86
C ARG A 191 -5.15 3.57 18.59
N GLY A 192 -4.07 4.31 18.39
CA GLY A 192 -2.70 3.79 18.50
C GLY A 192 -2.27 3.71 19.97
N GLN A 193 -1.56 2.63 20.34
CA GLN A 193 -0.81 2.58 21.59
C GLN A 193 0.60 3.10 21.34
N ASP A 194 1.09 3.93 22.25
CA ASP A 194 2.45 4.45 22.25
C ASP A 194 3.44 3.28 22.54
N PRO A 195 4.36 2.93 21.61
CA PRO A 195 5.29 1.82 21.81
C PRO A 195 6.25 2.04 22.97
N ALA A 196 6.44 3.30 23.39
CA ALA A 196 7.31 3.65 24.51
C ALA A 196 6.68 3.38 25.89
N ARG A 197 5.36 3.14 25.95
CA ARG A 197 4.62 2.90 27.20
C ARG A 197 3.44 1.93 26.99
N PRO A 198 3.66 0.61 27.08
CA PRO A 198 2.57 -0.35 27.06
C PRO A 198 1.65 -0.11 28.26
N GLY A 199 0.39 0.28 28.00
CA GLY A 199 -0.67 0.35 29.03
C GLY A 199 -1.30 1.72 29.33
N LEU A 200 -0.80 2.83 28.77
CA LEU A 200 -1.43 4.15 28.98
C LEU A 200 -2.15 4.64 27.70
N ARG A 201 -3.49 4.56 27.71
CA ARG A 201 -4.35 5.01 26.61
C ARG A 201 -4.37 6.55 26.60
N ARG A 202 -3.61 7.19 25.70
CA ARG A 202 -3.71 8.64 25.46
C ARG A 202 -4.88 8.90 24.50
N GLN A 203 -5.89 9.62 24.97
CA GLN A 203 -6.92 10.21 24.11
C GLN A 203 -6.39 11.59 23.68
N GLN A 204 -5.65 11.63 22.58
CA GLN A 204 -5.17 12.91 22.02
C GLN A 204 -6.27 13.53 21.16
N SER A 205 -6.95 14.53 21.72
CA SER A 205 -7.70 15.51 20.94
C SER A 205 -6.72 16.60 20.49
N HIS A 206 -6.35 16.63 19.22
CA HIS A 206 -5.74 17.83 18.62
C HIS A 206 -6.65 18.39 17.52
N PRO A 207 -6.87 19.72 17.47
CA PRO A 207 -7.83 20.33 16.57
C PRO A 207 -7.29 20.40 15.14
N CYS A 208 -8.16 20.22 14.16
CA CYS A 208 -7.88 20.54 12.76
C CYS A 208 -7.62 22.06 12.64
N TYR A 209 -6.44 22.45 12.17
CA TYR A 209 -6.20 23.80 11.67
C TYR A 209 -6.13 23.75 10.15
N TRP A 210 -6.99 24.54 9.50
CA TRP A 210 -6.95 24.85 8.09
C TRP A 210 -5.80 25.84 7.83
N ALA A 211 -4.97 25.58 6.82
CA ALA A 211 -4.11 26.60 6.24
C ALA A 211 -4.78 27.11 4.97
N THR A 212 -4.97 28.44 4.91
CA THR A 212 -5.33 29.23 3.73
C THR A 212 -4.29 29.12 2.62
#